data_AF-A0AAN8G5D6-F1
#
_entry.id   AF-A0AAN8G5D6-F1
#
_cell.length_a   1.000
_cell.length_b   1.000
_cell.length_c   1.000
_cell.angle_alpha   90.00
_cell.angle_beta   90.00
_cell.angle_gamma   90.00
#
_symmetry.space_group_name_H-M   'P 1'
#
loop_
_entity.id
_entity.type
_entity.pdbx_description
1 polymer ?
#
loop_
_entity_poly.entity_id
_entity_poly.type
_entity_poly.pdbx_seq_one_letter_code
_entity_poly.pdbx_strand_id
1 'polypeptide(L)'
;HSYGLRDQPNLKLGGEYLYPVTVQLEVDPVAWDRDMQYVQAVEGVSSRAPPRKARRLPAEIEKVKLFVGMEYECPRGHRFFVAENGEPLRLPKNSNSRTAMSRESDDQFLRCDFPLRRQCTCRKLPVQTAQLMRVHVVTPKAPITVTLQPAVEVGAVYHTIWDTT
;
A
#
# COMPACT_ATOMS: atom_id res chain seq x y z
N HIS A 1 6.13 8.88 -4.17
CA HIS A 1 5.34 7.64 -4.15
C HIS A 1 3.88 7.81 -4.62
N SER A 2 3.30 9.03 -4.63
CA SER A 2 1.93 9.28 -5.11
C SER A 2 1.84 9.97 -6.48
N TYR A 3 2.96 10.16 -7.18
CA TYR A 3 3.06 10.99 -8.39
C TYR A 3 2.14 10.49 -9.53
N GLY A 4 1.90 9.18 -9.65
CA GLY A 4 0.96 8.61 -10.64
C GLY A 4 -0.47 8.36 -10.14
N LEU A 5 -0.77 8.60 -8.85
CA LEU A 5 -2.09 8.39 -8.27
C LEU A 5 -2.97 9.64 -8.36
N ARG A 6 -2.37 10.83 -8.35
CA ARG A 6 -3.11 12.10 -8.37
C ARG A 6 -3.86 12.36 -9.67
N ASP A 7 -3.36 11.81 -10.77
CA ASP A 7 -3.93 11.98 -12.11
C ASP A 7 -4.94 10.87 -12.46
N GLN A 8 -5.19 9.93 -11.55
CA GLN A 8 -6.14 8.86 -11.74
C GLN A 8 -7.57 9.42 -11.74
N PRO A 9 -8.38 9.17 -12.79
CA PRO A 9 -9.73 9.68 -12.87
C PRO A 9 -10.59 9.13 -11.72
N ASN A 10 -11.44 10.00 -11.18
CA ASN A 10 -12.45 9.69 -10.17
C ASN A 10 -11.93 9.21 -8.80
N LEU A 11 -10.64 9.33 -8.54
CA LEU A 11 -10.08 9.13 -7.20
C LEU A 11 -10.55 10.26 -6.27
N LYS A 12 -11.14 9.88 -5.13
CA LYS A 12 -11.65 10.83 -4.15
C LYS A 12 -10.51 11.65 -3.56
N LEU A 13 -10.70 12.97 -3.48
CA LEU A 13 -9.82 13.87 -2.76
C LEU A 13 -9.62 13.42 -1.31
N GLY A 14 -8.36 13.34 -0.88
CA GLY A 14 -7.99 12.83 0.43
C GLY A 14 -7.89 11.30 0.51
N GLY A 15 -8.18 10.62 -0.59
CA GLY A 15 -8.21 9.17 -0.74
C GLY A 15 -7.16 8.63 -1.70
N GLU A 16 -6.17 9.47 -2.09
CA GLU A 16 -5.06 9.17 -3.02
C GLU A 16 -3.76 8.74 -2.31
N TYR A 17 -3.88 8.21 -1.10
CA TYR A 17 -2.75 7.85 -0.25
C TYR A 17 -2.61 6.34 -0.13
N LEU A 18 -1.36 5.89 -0.28
CA LEU A 18 -0.97 4.50 -0.01
C LEU A 18 -0.47 4.38 1.41
N TYR A 19 -0.80 3.26 2.03
CA TYR A 19 -0.38 2.90 3.37
C TYR A 19 1.12 2.61 3.43
N PRO A 20 1.90 3.32 4.25
CA PRO A 20 3.32 3.02 4.42
C PRO A 20 3.46 1.76 5.27
N VAL A 21 4.27 0.81 4.80
CA VAL A 21 4.63 -0.39 5.53
C VAL A 21 6.14 -0.42 5.67
N THR A 22 6.63 -0.61 6.90
CA THR A 22 8.06 -0.75 7.16
C THR A 22 8.38 -2.21 7.45
N VAL A 23 9.33 -2.76 6.70
CA VAL A 23 9.81 -4.13 6.89
C VAL A 23 11.25 -4.07 7.41
N GLN A 24 11.53 -4.89 8.43
CA GLN A 24 12.87 -5.06 8.97
C GLN A 24 13.48 -6.32 8.37
N LEU A 25 14.68 -6.20 7.80
CA LEU A 25 15.36 -7.28 7.10
C LEU A 25 16.73 -7.49 7.72
N GLU A 26 17.06 -8.74 8.01
CA GLU A 26 18.42 -9.14 8.33
C GLU A 26 19.22 -9.24 7.03
N VAL A 27 20.34 -8.52 6.95
CA VAL A 27 21.14 -8.45 5.72
C VAL A 27 22.61 -8.71 5.99
N ASP A 28 23.28 -9.26 4.98
CA ASP A 28 24.75 -9.20 4.90
C ASP A 28 25.15 -7.76 4.50
N PRO A 29 25.89 -7.04 5.35
CA PRO A 29 26.17 -5.62 5.13
C PRO A 29 27.02 -5.39 3.88
N VAL A 30 27.90 -6.34 3.52
CA VAL A 30 28.79 -6.20 2.36
C VAL A 30 28.01 -6.34 1.04
N ALA A 31 27.16 -7.36 0.94
CA ALA A 31 26.27 -7.55 -0.20
C ALA A 31 25.27 -6.40 -0.33
N TRP A 32 24.67 -5.98 0.79
CA TRP A 32 23.72 -4.87 0.83
C TRP A 32 24.32 -3.57 0.29
N ASP A 33 25.50 -3.17 0.78
CA ASP A 33 26.15 -1.93 0.35
C ASP A 33 26.48 -1.95 -1.16
N ARG A 34 26.99 -3.08 -1.67
CA ARG A 34 27.27 -3.26 -3.09
C ARG A 34 26.00 -3.14 -3.93
N ASP A 35 24.92 -3.80 -3.54
CA ASP A 35 23.70 -3.85 -4.33
C ASP A 35 22.91 -2.51 -4.21
N MET A 36 23.01 -1.83 -3.06
CA MET A 36 22.50 -0.46 -2.89
C MET A 36 23.20 0.55 -3.81
N GLN A 37 24.51 0.43 -4.01
CA GLN A 37 25.24 1.28 -4.96
C GLN A 37 24.72 1.08 -6.39
N TYR A 38 24.40 -0.15 -6.78
CA TYR A 38 23.78 -0.45 -8.07
C TYR A 38 22.40 0.20 -8.20
N VAL A 39 21.53 0.02 -7.20
CA VAL A 39 20.18 0.63 -7.20
C VAL A 39 20.27 2.15 -7.31
N GLN A 40 21.18 2.80 -6.58
CA GLN A 40 21.38 4.25 -6.65
C GLN A 40 21.86 4.72 -8.03
N ALA A 41 22.77 3.96 -8.66
CA ALA A 41 23.28 4.27 -9.99
C ALA A 41 22.19 4.14 -11.07
N VAL A 42 21.34 3.13 -11.00
CA VAL A 42 20.27 2.89 -11.99
C VAL A 42 19.08 3.83 -11.81
N GLU A 43 18.65 4.08 -10.58
CA GLU A 43 17.48 4.92 -10.27
C GLU A 43 17.79 6.43 -10.31
N GLY A 44 19.03 6.83 -10.59
CA GLY A 44 19.46 8.24 -10.62
C GLY A 44 19.30 8.96 -9.29
N VAL A 45 19.24 8.23 -8.17
CA VAL A 45 19.03 8.81 -6.84
C VAL A 45 20.38 9.21 -6.26
N SER A 46 20.77 10.46 -6.50
CA SER A 46 21.95 11.08 -5.89
C SER A 46 21.69 11.40 -4.40
N SER A 47 21.53 10.39 -3.56
CA SER A 47 21.62 10.54 -2.11
C SER A 47 22.96 9.97 -1.64
N ARG A 48 23.91 10.85 -1.30
CA ARG A 48 25.12 10.46 -0.56
C ARG A 48 24.68 9.78 0.74
N ALA A 49 24.78 8.46 0.79
CA ALA A 49 24.65 7.76 2.07
C ALA A 49 25.76 8.28 3.00
N PRO A 50 25.43 8.68 4.25
CA PRO A 50 26.47 9.03 5.20
C PRO A 50 27.38 7.82 5.42
N PRO A 51 28.71 8.01 5.54
CA PRO A 51 29.64 6.90 5.74
C PRO A 51 29.29 6.16 7.02
N ARG A 52 28.92 4.87 6.92
CA ARG A 52 28.67 4.01 8.07
C ARG A 52 29.98 3.80 8.83
N LYS A 53 29.97 4.07 10.14
CA LYS A 53 31.10 3.72 11.01
C LYS A 53 31.23 2.21 11.04
N ALA A 54 32.42 1.70 10.70
CA ALA A 54 32.75 0.29 10.67
C ALA A 54 32.60 -0.36 12.05
N ARG A 55 31.41 -0.86 12.37
CA ARG A 55 31.23 -1.84 13.44
C ARG A 55 30.47 -3.02 12.85
N ARG A 56 31.25 -3.94 12.28
CA ARG A 56 30.78 -5.16 11.61
C ARG A 56 30.16 -6.09 12.66
N LEU A 57 28.84 -6.01 12.81
CA LEU A 57 28.06 -7.09 13.41
C LEU A 57 27.81 -8.16 12.33
N PRO A 58 27.66 -9.45 12.71
CA PRO A 58 27.49 -10.55 11.74
C PRO A 58 26.24 -10.44 10.87
N ALA A 59 25.26 -9.66 11.32
CA ALA A 59 24.01 -9.35 10.65
C ALA A 59 23.57 -7.94 11.05
N GLU A 60 23.25 -7.10 10.06
CA GLU A 60 22.70 -5.76 10.26
C GLU A 60 21.20 -5.79 9.93
N ILE A 61 20.38 -5.08 10.72
CA ILE A 61 18.94 -4.97 10.47
C ILE A 61 18.70 -3.70 9.65
N GLU A 62 18.24 -3.87 8.42
CA GLU A 62 17.83 -2.78 7.54
C GLU A 62 16.33 -2.55 7.57
N LYS A 63 15.93 -1.27 7.60
CA LYS A 63 14.52 -0.88 7.52
C LYS A 63 14.19 -0.42 6.11
N VAL A 64 13.27 -1.12 5.47
CA VAL A 64 12.83 -0.81 4.11
C VAL A 64 11.36 -0.39 4.13
N LYS A 65 11.01 0.64 3.33
CA LYS A 65 9.64 1.18 3.25
C LYS A 65 9.00 0.86 1.91
N LEU A 66 7.88 0.15 1.96
CA LEU A 66 7.00 -0.10 0.83
C LEU A 66 5.67 0.65 1.05
N PHE A 67 4.92 0.90 -0.03
CA PHE A 67 3.60 1.53 0.09
C PHE A 67 2.55 0.69 -0.59
N VAL A 68 1.48 0.33 0.13
CA VAL A 68 0.38 -0.51 -0.38
C VAL A 68 -0.95 0.20 -0.26
N GLY A 69 -1.85 0.01 -1.23
CA GLY A 69 -3.20 0.54 -1.15
C GLY A 69 -4.23 -0.42 -1.72
N MET A 70 -5.33 -0.62 -0.99
CA MET A 70 -6.48 -1.41 -1.44
C MET A 70 -7.52 -0.46 -2.07
N GLU A 71 -7.60 -0.45 -3.40
CA GLU A 71 -8.46 0.48 -4.14
C GLU A 71 -9.87 -0.09 -4.35
N TYR A 72 -10.87 0.63 -3.86
CA TYR A 72 -12.27 0.32 -4.09
C TYR A 72 -12.88 1.24 -5.15
N GLU A 73 -13.76 0.69 -5.98
CA GLU A 73 -14.50 1.41 -7.01
C GLU A 73 -16.00 1.07 -6.94
N CYS A 74 -16.87 2.05 -7.10
CA CYS A 74 -18.33 1.81 -7.17
C CYS A 74 -18.89 2.03 -8.59
N PRO A 75 -20.12 1.58 -8.89
CA PRO A 75 -20.76 1.77 -10.20
C PRO A 75 -20.90 3.23 -10.67
N ARG A 76 -20.77 4.21 -9.76
CA ARG A 76 -20.75 5.65 -10.08
C ARG A 76 -19.34 6.18 -10.38
N GLY A 77 -18.34 5.31 -10.44
CA GLY A 77 -16.95 5.62 -10.70
C GLY A 77 -16.17 6.16 -9.51
N HIS A 78 -16.74 6.31 -8.30
CA HIS A 78 -15.97 6.81 -7.16
C HIS A 78 -14.91 5.81 -6.74
N ARG A 79 -13.66 6.26 -6.69
CA ARG A 79 -12.52 5.44 -6.27
C ARG A 79 -11.92 5.95 -4.98
N PHE A 80 -11.50 5.05 -4.09
CA PHE A 80 -10.87 5.42 -2.82
C PHE A 80 -10.05 4.26 -2.24
N PHE A 81 -8.98 4.60 -1.52
CA PHE A 81 -8.22 3.66 -0.68
C PHE A 81 -8.85 3.52 0.71
N VAL A 82 -8.46 2.47 1.43
CA VAL A 82 -8.87 2.20 2.82
C VAL A 82 -7.65 2.08 3.74
N ALA A 83 -7.86 2.36 5.03
CA ALA A 83 -6.88 2.17 6.10
C ALA A 83 -6.85 0.72 6.59
N GLU A 84 -5.95 0.41 7.53
CA GLU A 84 -5.78 -0.93 8.15
C GLU A 84 -7.07 -1.47 8.79
N ASN A 85 -7.86 -0.59 9.41
CA ASN A 85 -9.16 -0.94 9.99
C ASN A 85 -10.25 -1.15 8.93
N GLY A 86 -9.87 -1.07 7.65
CA GLY A 86 -10.78 -1.11 6.53
C GLY A 86 -11.74 0.07 6.53
N GLU A 87 -11.41 1.28 6.97
CA GLU A 87 -12.25 2.47 6.72
C GLU A 87 -11.71 3.28 5.54
N PRO A 88 -12.56 3.96 4.74
CA PRO A 88 -12.08 4.80 3.65
C PRO A 88 -11.09 5.88 4.14
N LEU A 89 -9.92 5.96 3.50
CA LEU A 89 -8.96 7.00 3.80
C LEU A 89 -9.55 8.37 3.48
N ARG A 90 -9.56 9.24 4.48
CA ARG A 90 -10.00 10.64 4.37
C ARG A 90 -8.97 11.55 5.02
N LEU A 91 -7.87 11.76 4.31
CA LEU A 91 -6.85 12.70 4.77
C LEU A 91 -7.22 14.12 4.33
N PRO A 92 -7.27 15.10 5.25
CA PRO A 92 -7.47 16.50 4.90
C PRO A 92 -6.42 16.97 3.88
N LYS A 93 -6.79 17.83 2.92
CA LYS A 93 -5.91 18.36 1.86
C LYS A 93 -4.62 19.01 2.37
N ASN A 94 -4.62 19.45 3.62
CA ASN A 94 -3.59 20.22 4.30
C ASN A 94 -2.89 19.43 5.42
N SER A 95 -3.26 18.17 5.66
CA SER A 95 -2.46 17.32 6.52
C SER A 95 -1.23 16.84 5.73
N ASN A 96 -0.05 16.94 6.33
CA ASN A 96 1.07 16.15 5.87
C ASN A 96 0.65 14.69 6.03
N SER A 97 0.33 14.00 4.94
CA SER A 97 -0.10 12.59 4.95
C SER A 97 0.84 11.69 5.74
N ARG A 98 2.12 12.09 5.75
CA ARG A 98 3.16 11.53 6.60
C ARG A 98 2.74 11.46 8.06
N THR A 99 2.23 12.52 8.69
CA THR A 99 1.92 12.59 10.14
C THR A 99 0.60 11.93 10.53
N ALA A 100 -0.36 11.84 9.60
CA ALA A 100 -1.67 11.24 9.90
C ALA A 100 -1.66 9.71 9.76
N MET A 101 -0.75 9.18 8.94
CA MET A 101 -0.46 7.75 8.77
C MET A 101 0.95 7.38 9.31
N SER A 102 1.60 8.25 10.10
CA SER A 102 2.96 8.06 10.64
C SER A 102 3.03 7.05 11.78
N ARG A 103 1.94 6.37 12.13
CA ARG A 103 2.14 5.16 12.92
C ARG A 103 2.95 4.26 11.99
N GLU A 104 4.22 4.07 12.34
CA GLU A 104 5.09 3.07 11.75
C GLU A 104 4.32 1.76 11.88
N SER A 105 3.48 1.49 10.88
CA SER A 105 2.77 0.25 10.82
C SER A 105 3.86 -0.71 10.43
N ASP A 106 4.22 -1.51 11.43
CA ASP A 106 4.74 -2.84 11.21
C ASP A 106 3.84 -3.52 10.17
N ASP A 107 4.29 -4.61 9.56
CA ASP A 107 3.62 -5.33 8.48
C ASP A 107 2.14 -5.75 8.72
N GLN A 108 1.51 -5.36 9.83
CA GLN A 108 0.10 -5.48 10.18
C GLN A 108 -0.86 -5.16 9.03
N PHE A 109 -0.70 -4.05 8.29
CA PHE A 109 -1.58 -3.75 7.15
C PHE A 109 -1.58 -4.86 6.09
N LEU A 110 -0.44 -5.52 5.87
CA LEU A 110 -0.33 -6.63 4.92
C LEU A 110 -1.01 -7.92 5.42
N ARG A 111 -1.28 -8.00 6.73
CA ARG A 111 -1.93 -9.13 7.38
C ARG A 111 -3.43 -8.92 7.61
N CYS A 112 -3.96 -7.74 7.25
CA CYS A 112 -5.38 -7.44 7.38
C CYS A 112 -6.18 -8.07 6.25
N ASP A 113 -7.32 -8.68 6.59
CA ASP A 113 -8.32 -9.08 5.61
C ASP A 113 -9.17 -7.89 5.19
N PHE A 114 -9.35 -7.74 3.87
CA PHE A 114 -10.15 -6.67 3.29
C PHE A 114 -11.38 -7.25 2.59
N PRO A 115 -12.59 -6.73 2.85
CA PRO A 115 -13.80 -7.28 2.25
C PRO A 115 -13.84 -6.99 0.75
N LEU A 116 -14.22 -7.97 -0.09
CA LEU A 116 -14.34 -7.76 -1.54
C LEU A 116 -15.34 -6.65 -1.91
N ARG A 117 -16.34 -6.42 -1.06
CA ARG A 117 -17.38 -5.40 -1.24
C ARG A 117 -17.61 -4.63 0.05
N ARG A 118 -17.85 -3.34 -0.08
CA ARG A 118 -18.15 -2.44 1.05
C ARG A 118 -19.04 -1.28 0.65
N GLN A 119 -19.53 -0.50 1.60
CA GLN A 119 -20.26 0.73 1.31
C GLN A 119 -19.37 1.81 0.67
N CYS A 120 -19.85 2.43 -0.41
CA CYS A 120 -19.22 3.58 -1.07
C CYS A 120 -19.31 4.85 -0.21
N THR A 121 -18.34 5.75 -0.34
CA THR A 121 -18.41 7.13 0.19
C THR A 121 -19.28 8.08 -0.67
N CYS A 122 -20.30 7.53 -1.31
CA CYS A 122 -21.20 8.21 -2.22
C CYS A 122 -22.13 9.14 -1.41
N ARG A 123 -22.22 10.43 -1.76
CA ARG A 123 -23.11 11.37 -1.07
C ARG A 123 -24.56 11.30 -1.55
N LYS A 124 -24.77 10.95 -2.83
CA LYS A 124 -26.11 10.79 -3.41
C LYS A 124 -26.72 9.47 -2.95
N LEU A 125 -27.98 9.50 -2.52
CA LEU A 125 -28.75 8.28 -2.26
C LEU A 125 -29.23 7.64 -3.60
N PRO A 126 -29.46 6.32 -3.65
CA PRO A 126 -29.02 5.35 -2.65
C PRO A 126 -27.49 5.23 -2.64
N VAL A 127 -26.92 4.96 -1.46
CA VAL A 127 -25.48 4.72 -1.32
C VAL A 127 -25.15 3.41 -2.04
N GLN A 128 -24.13 3.46 -2.90
CA GLN A 128 -23.73 2.31 -3.71
C GLN A 128 -22.79 1.39 -2.94
N THR A 129 -22.68 0.15 -3.39
CA THR A 129 -21.61 -0.76 -2.98
C THR A 129 -20.38 -0.48 -3.85
N ALA A 130 -19.20 -0.42 -3.23
CA ALA A 130 -17.91 -0.38 -3.89
C ALA A 130 -17.24 -1.76 -3.78
N GLN A 131 -16.55 -2.16 -4.84
CA GLN A 131 -15.82 -3.42 -4.95
C GLN A 131 -14.32 -3.16 -4.88
N LEU A 132 -13.57 -4.03 -4.22
CA LEU A 132 -12.11 -4.02 -4.26
C LEU A 132 -11.65 -4.37 -5.68
N MET A 133 -10.98 -3.44 -6.36
CA MET A 133 -10.61 -3.58 -7.75
C MET A 133 -9.11 -3.83 -7.95
N ARG A 134 -8.25 -3.14 -7.17
CA ARG A 134 -6.81 -3.11 -7.42
C ARG A 134 -6.02 -3.07 -6.10
N VAL A 135 -4.93 -3.82 -6.06
CA VAL A 135 -3.88 -3.68 -5.04
C VAL A 135 -2.75 -2.85 -5.64
N HIS A 136 -2.50 -1.69 -5.07
CA HIS A 136 -1.40 -0.81 -5.48
C HIS A 136 -0.17 -1.11 -4.64
N VAL A 137 0.98 -1.24 -5.29
CA VAL A 137 2.25 -1.54 -4.64
C VAL A 137 3.31 -0.62 -5.22
N VAL A 138 3.90 0.21 -4.37
CA VAL A 138 5.10 0.97 -4.72
C VAL A 138 6.28 0.27 -4.09
N THR A 139 7.14 -0.26 -4.94
CA THR A 139 8.35 -0.98 -4.52
C THR A 139 9.32 -0.03 -3.81
N PRO A 140 10.07 -0.55 -2.83
CA PRO A 140 11.09 0.23 -2.17
C PRO A 140 12.28 0.50 -3.09
N LYS A 141 12.98 1.60 -2.81
CA LYS A 141 14.26 1.94 -3.42
C LYS A 141 15.41 1.20 -2.71
N ALA A 142 15.34 -0.12 -2.68
CA ALA A 142 16.29 -0.99 -2.00
C ALA A 142 16.47 -2.31 -2.79
N PRO A 143 17.61 -3.00 -2.68
CA PRO A 143 17.93 -4.22 -3.42
C PRO A 143 17.20 -5.42 -2.82
N ILE A 144 15.88 -5.41 -2.87
CA ILE A 144 15.04 -6.47 -2.33
C ILE A 144 14.01 -6.94 -3.34
N THR A 145 13.60 -8.19 -3.21
CA THR A 145 12.46 -8.74 -3.95
C THR A 145 11.24 -8.71 -3.05
N VAL A 146 10.15 -8.11 -3.53
CA VAL A 146 8.86 -8.09 -2.84
C VAL A 146 7.95 -9.13 -3.50
N THR A 147 7.49 -10.11 -2.71
CA THR A 147 6.50 -11.11 -3.15
C THR A 147 5.22 -10.90 -2.36
N LEU A 148 4.10 -10.76 -3.06
CA LEU A 148 2.77 -10.67 -2.45
C LEU A 148 1.95 -11.90 -2.83
N GLN A 149 1.28 -12.48 -1.85
CA GLN A 149 0.43 -13.66 -2.01
C GLN A 149 -1.01 -13.33 -1.57
N PRO A 150 -1.75 -12.51 -2.33
CA PRO A 150 -3.12 -12.20 -1.99
C PRO A 150 -3.97 -13.48 -2.12
N ALA A 151 -4.68 -13.84 -1.05
CA ALA A 151 -5.70 -14.87 -1.06
C ALA A 151 -7.08 -14.21 -1.08
N VAL A 152 -8.03 -14.82 -1.79
CA VAL A 152 -9.41 -14.36 -1.83
C VAL A 152 -10.31 -15.45 -1.30
N GLU A 153 -10.96 -15.19 -0.18
CA GLU A 153 -12.03 -16.03 0.32
C GLU A 153 -13.36 -15.60 -0.31
N VAL A 154 -13.91 -16.45 -1.17
CA VAL A 154 -15.28 -16.29 -1.65
C VAL A 154 -16.13 -17.25 -0.82
N GLY A 155 -16.92 -16.71 0.10
CA GLY A 155 -17.78 -17.53 0.94
C GLY A 155 -18.62 -18.51 0.12
N ALA A 156 -18.67 -19.77 0.57
CA ALA A 156 -19.51 -20.80 -0.02
C ALA A 156 -20.99 -20.46 0.23
N VAL A 157 -21.61 -19.71 -0.68
CA VAL A 157 -23.06 -19.50 -0.68
C VAL A 157 -23.62 -20.06 -1.98
N TYR A 158 -24.27 -21.21 -1.84
CA TYR A 158 -25.22 -21.77 -2.80
C TYR A 158 -26.34 -20.75 -3.02
N HIS A 159 -26.13 -19.83 -3.94
CA HIS A 159 -27.24 -19.11 -4.52
C HIS A 159 -27.86 -20.07 -5.54
N THR A 160 -28.90 -20.79 -5.13
CA THR A 160 -29.87 -21.38 -6.05
C THR A 160 -30.51 -20.23 -6.83
N ILE A 161 -29.82 -19.79 -7.88
CA ILE A 161 -30.43 -19.01 -8.95
C ILE A 161 -31.18 -20.05 -9.75
N TRP A 162 -32.48 -20.24 -9.48
CA TRP A 162 -33.57 -20.45 -10.43
C TRP A 162 -34.86 -20.55 -9.60
N ASP A 163 -35.56 -19.42 -9.46
CA ASP A 163 -37.00 -19.44 -9.33
C ASP A 163 -37.51 -18.91 -10.68
N THR A 164 -38.00 -19.81 -11.52
CA THR A 164 -38.74 -19.44 -12.74
C THR A 164 -40.16 -19.95 -12.57
N THR A 165 -41.06 -18.97 -12.56
CA THR A 165 -42.50 -19.11 -12.83
C THR A 165 -42.75 -19.71 -14.21
#